data_AF-A0AA34S0J7-F1
#
_entry.id   AF-A0AA34S0J7-F1
#
_cell.length_a   1.000
_cell.length_b   1.000
_cell.length_c   1.000
_cell.angle_alpha   90.00
_cell.angle_beta   90.00
_cell.angle_gamma   90.00
#
_symmetry.space_group_name_H-M   'P 1'
#
loop_
_entity.id
_entity.type
_entity.pdbx_description
1 polymer ?
#
loop_
_entity_poly.entity_id
_entity_poly.type
_entity_poly.pdbx_seq_one_letter_code
_entity_poly.pdbx_strand_id
1 'polypeptide(L)'
;MNILPYALPRNRSIEMMSTTISTNLNCNLACKHCYIQPDLLRRKEYIDEATFRREVEVIVEAFHLDQSVTYLHLDVLGGEATLMPFEFWERNLPWVLDRISDLNAAGTPTEFTFCSNLMWKDDRYLDLLRQFKGHPAMDIAIPFEGPESGRFGKNMAIFPKYLERIEALGECNMLNLVLVMGQGLIDLGPQYIIDTFVKRGISDVTCDMIFPWGSGRSYFDRAQPYYRDVARFIEDLTELGAPYGLTVDHLDDMRKSLRTLSRSQNTLNDAYEYHWDHRGELSLNPNQTGTEAVRPYINLNVWDRNAALKVVWGNNSELDAKLSYEHDFCRGCAYLQACNSGWYPHKQLSPEVLGKYMAAPEGEFSCPGFFQLWEKQAQTSFDQVGVTRYGNARRERRIRAIARAAAGEATAFFETNYVDDYEGYFDAVRSAVVVRVIPEMLFGCTVRQRLWFYDRLGKQVDFEGGLSRFGEEASIIAHSLAGNYHSLGIDDALIWDFVRRRPDHHLSGFILDAVQLARWMDLPIEVVGGFPRWNSGLEVSFKFEDLIMWGMTCAVPADIADSLDPRRDHFLTPDAFEYLSRIHLQAVSFSRKAHAAIRDWQITKERMTCV
;
A
#
# COMPACT_ATOMS: atom_id res chain seq x y z
N MET A 1 -20.56 12.06 -8.10
CA MET A 1 -19.72 13.14 -7.55
C MET A 1 -18.33 12.54 -7.35
N ASN A 2 -17.32 12.96 -8.12
CA ASN A 2 -15.96 12.48 -7.92
C ASN A 2 -15.47 13.04 -6.58
N ILE A 3 -15.13 12.16 -5.65
CA ILE A 3 -14.55 12.54 -4.35
C ILE A 3 -13.17 13.15 -4.67
N LEU A 4 -12.97 14.42 -4.29
CA LEU A 4 -11.71 15.11 -4.52
C LEU A 4 -10.60 14.46 -3.68
N PRO A 5 -9.36 14.31 -4.21
CA PRO A 5 -8.22 13.87 -3.41
C PRO A 5 -7.99 14.89 -2.29
N TYR A 6 -8.40 14.52 -1.08
CA TYR A 6 -8.24 15.31 0.12
C TYR A 6 -7.60 14.42 1.17
N ALA A 7 -6.36 14.74 1.54
CA ALA A 7 -5.68 14.05 2.62
C ALA A 7 -5.99 14.77 3.94
N LEU A 8 -6.61 14.08 4.89
CA LEU A 8 -6.49 14.46 6.29
C LEU A 8 -5.01 14.40 6.70
N PRO A 9 -4.56 15.21 7.68
CA PRO A 9 -3.22 15.13 8.25
C PRO A 9 -3.08 13.90 9.16
N ARG A 10 -3.41 12.74 8.61
CA ARG A 10 -3.49 11.45 9.26
C ARG A 10 -2.54 10.49 8.59
N ASN A 11 -1.74 9.84 9.42
CA ASN A 11 -0.78 8.87 8.96
C ASN A 11 -1.45 7.75 8.17
N ARG A 12 -0.84 7.38 7.04
CA ARG A 12 -1.16 6.22 6.22
C ARG A 12 0.17 5.65 5.74
N SER A 13 0.49 4.42 6.15
CA SER A 13 1.79 3.81 5.86
C SER A 13 1.61 2.51 5.10
N ILE A 14 2.16 2.48 3.89
CA ILE A 14 2.23 1.31 3.02
C ILE A 14 3.72 1.11 2.64
N GLU A 15 4.23 -0.09 2.90
CA GLU A 15 5.68 -0.41 2.89
C GLU A 15 5.99 -1.72 2.17
N MET A 16 5.04 -2.24 1.38
CA MET A 16 5.20 -3.46 0.59
C MET A 16 5.41 -3.13 -0.88
N MET A 17 6.34 -3.83 -1.51
CA MET A 17 6.50 -3.88 -2.95
C MET A 17 5.95 -5.22 -3.45
N SER A 18 4.70 -5.23 -3.95
CA SER A 18 4.13 -6.39 -4.63
C SER A 18 4.34 -6.26 -6.13
N THR A 19 4.88 -7.31 -6.72
CA THR A 19 5.32 -7.30 -8.12
C THR A 19 4.91 -8.59 -8.80
N THR A 20 4.58 -8.48 -10.07
CA THR A 20 4.16 -9.62 -10.87
C THR A 20 4.97 -9.71 -12.16
N ILE A 21 5.33 -10.91 -12.56
CA ILE A 21 5.85 -11.22 -13.89
C ILE A 21 4.84 -12.13 -14.61
N SER A 22 4.30 -11.69 -15.75
CA SER A 22 3.56 -12.57 -16.65
C SER A 22 4.51 -13.25 -17.62
N THR A 23 4.83 -14.52 -17.38
CA THR A 23 5.65 -15.28 -18.33
C THR A 23 4.95 -15.51 -19.67
N ASN A 24 3.61 -15.50 -19.66
CA ASN A 24 2.76 -15.56 -20.83
C ASN A 24 1.34 -15.14 -20.46
N LEU A 25 0.55 -14.68 -21.44
CA LEU A 25 -0.88 -14.40 -21.23
C LEU A 25 -1.80 -15.56 -21.64
N ASN A 26 -1.25 -16.64 -22.22
CA ASN A 26 -2.01 -17.78 -22.69
C ASN A 26 -2.59 -18.59 -21.52
N CYS A 27 -3.86 -18.99 -21.58
CA CYS A 27 -4.46 -19.86 -20.57
C CYS A 27 -5.24 -21.00 -21.24
N ASN A 28 -5.28 -22.14 -20.57
CA ASN A 28 -6.07 -23.31 -20.94
C ASN A 28 -7.49 -23.30 -20.35
N LEU A 29 -7.82 -22.28 -19.54
CA LEU A 29 -9.15 -22.03 -18.97
C LEU A 29 -9.67 -20.66 -19.44
N ALA A 30 -10.97 -20.42 -19.23
CA ALA A 30 -11.65 -19.17 -19.61
C ALA A 30 -12.65 -18.74 -18.52
N CYS A 31 -12.13 -18.45 -17.33
CA CYS A 31 -12.94 -18.06 -16.17
C CYS A 31 -13.65 -16.73 -16.43
N LYS A 32 -14.94 -16.63 -16.10
CA LYS A 32 -15.73 -15.42 -16.34
C LYS A 32 -15.30 -14.21 -15.50
N HIS A 33 -14.63 -14.45 -14.38
CA HIS A 33 -14.14 -13.41 -13.47
C HIS A 33 -12.75 -12.90 -13.83
N CYS A 34 -12.07 -13.54 -14.80
CA CYS A 34 -10.68 -13.23 -15.12
C CYS A 34 -10.55 -11.78 -15.58
N TYR A 35 -9.55 -11.05 -15.10
CA TYR A 35 -9.27 -9.69 -15.54
C TYR A 35 -8.50 -9.63 -16.87
N ILE A 36 -7.96 -10.77 -17.35
CA ILE A 36 -7.27 -10.86 -18.64
C ILE A 36 -8.28 -10.86 -19.78
N GLN A 37 -8.10 -9.95 -20.75
CA GLN A 37 -9.00 -9.86 -21.90
C GLN A 37 -9.00 -11.18 -22.72
N PRO A 38 -10.17 -11.69 -23.15
CA PRO A 38 -10.28 -13.00 -23.79
C PRO A 38 -9.44 -13.22 -25.06
N ASP A 39 -9.13 -12.16 -25.80
CA ASP A 39 -8.28 -12.22 -26.98
C ASP A 39 -6.79 -12.37 -26.65
N LEU A 40 -6.37 -11.97 -25.44
CA LEU A 40 -5.01 -12.16 -24.92
C LEU A 40 -4.79 -13.60 -24.45
N LEU A 41 -5.82 -14.24 -23.89
CA LEU A 41 -5.77 -15.61 -23.34
C LEU A 41 -5.40 -16.71 -24.35
N ARG A 42 -5.41 -16.40 -25.65
CA ARG A 42 -5.11 -17.37 -26.73
C ARG A 42 -3.80 -17.08 -27.45
N ARG A 43 -3.09 -16.01 -27.07
CA ARG A 43 -1.83 -15.61 -27.71
C ARG A 43 -0.69 -16.46 -27.16
N LYS A 44 -0.10 -17.28 -28.02
CA LYS A 44 1.05 -18.13 -27.68
C LYS A 44 2.36 -17.34 -27.76
N GLU A 45 2.43 -16.29 -26.97
CA GLU A 45 3.63 -15.49 -26.77
C GLU A 45 4.18 -15.81 -25.39
N TYR A 46 5.48 -16.04 -25.32
CA TYR A 46 6.17 -16.51 -24.13
C TYR A 46 7.37 -15.61 -23.89
N ILE A 47 7.63 -15.32 -22.62
CA ILE A 47 8.83 -14.60 -22.20
C ILE A 47 10.07 -15.43 -22.51
N ASP A 48 11.16 -14.77 -22.91
CA ASP A 48 12.46 -15.40 -23.00
C ASP A 48 13.20 -15.36 -21.65
N GLU A 49 14.22 -16.21 -21.51
CA GLU A 49 14.97 -16.35 -20.26
C GLU A 49 15.75 -15.09 -19.88
N ALA A 50 16.27 -14.34 -20.86
CA ALA A 50 17.03 -13.12 -20.56
C ALA A 50 16.10 -12.02 -20.03
N THR A 51 14.93 -11.87 -20.64
CA THR A 51 13.91 -10.90 -20.21
C THR A 51 13.39 -11.24 -18.81
N PHE A 52 13.02 -12.50 -18.52
CA PHE A 52 12.57 -12.91 -17.18
C PHE A 52 13.60 -12.60 -16.09
N ARG A 53 14.87 -12.97 -16.32
CA ARG A 53 15.93 -12.70 -15.33
C ARG A 53 16.16 -11.20 -15.16
N ARG A 54 16.10 -10.43 -16.25
CA ARG A 54 16.25 -8.98 -16.19
C ARG A 54 15.11 -8.31 -15.41
N GLU A 55 13.88 -8.82 -15.53
CA GLU A 55 12.74 -8.32 -14.73
C GLU A 55 12.96 -8.53 -13.24
N VAL A 56 13.39 -9.73 -12.84
CA VAL A 56 13.75 -10.02 -11.44
C VAL A 56 14.85 -9.09 -10.96
N GLU A 57 15.90 -8.87 -11.76
CA GLU A 57 16.98 -7.94 -11.40
C GLU A 57 16.49 -6.50 -11.24
N VAL A 58 15.66 -5.98 -12.16
CA VAL A 58 15.09 -4.63 -12.06
C VAL A 58 14.20 -4.48 -10.84
N ILE A 59 13.40 -5.50 -10.51
CA ILE A 59 12.57 -5.50 -9.30
C ILE A 59 13.44 -5.36 -8.06
N VAL A 60 14.50 -6.17 -7.95
CA VAL A 60 15.42 -6.13 -6.80
C VAL A 60 16.19 -4.82 -6.74
N GLU A 61 16.66 -4.30 -7.87
CA GLU A 61 17.29 -2.98 -7.96
C GLU A 61 16.33 -1.87 -7.49
N ALA A 62 15.06 -1.90 -7.91
CA ALA A 62 14.05 -0.91 -7.53
C ALA A 62 13.73 -0.99 -6.03
N PHE A 63 13.61 -2.21 -5.49
CA PHE A 63 13.42 -2.44 -4.05
C PHE A 63 14.54 -1.80 -3.23
N HIS A 64 15.80 -1.96 -3.64
CA HIS A 64 16.94 -1.37 -2.92
C HIS A 64 17.08 0.15 -3.08
N LEU A 65 16.52 0.74 -4.14
CA LEU A 65 16.49 2.19 -4.33
C LEU A 65 15.50 2.87 -3.37
N ASP A 66 14.39 2.21 -3.07
CA ASP A 66 13.33 2.74 -2.21
C ASP A 66 13.64 2.50 -0.72
N GLN A 67 13.84 3.58 0.04
CA GLN A 67 14.23 3.54 1.45
C GLN A 67 13.08 3.26 2.43
N SER A 68 11.88 2.99 1.92
CA SER A 68 10.66 2.97 2.71
C SER A 68 9.80 1.72 2.51
N VAL A 69 10.06 0.95 1.46
CA VAL A 69 9.60 -0.44 1.40
C VAL A 69 10.46 -1.32 2.29
N THR A 70 9.85 -2.35 2.86
CA THR A 70 10.51 -3.28 3.78
C THR A 70 10.15 -4.74 3.54
N TYR A 71 9.27 -4.99 2.56
CA TYR A 71 8.81 -6.30 2.15
C TYR A 71 8.74 -6.34 0.63
N LEU A 72 9.24 -7.42 0.03
CA LEU A 72 9.15 -7.66 -1.40
C LEU A 72 8.37 -8.95 -1.65
N HIS A 73 7.36 -8.87 -2.49
CA HIS A 73 6.59 -10.02 -2.94
C HIS A 73 6.70 -10.11 -4.46
N LEU A 74 7.09 -11.29 -4.94
CA LEU A 74 7.27 -11.55 -6.36
C LEU A 74 6.38 -12.70 -6.79
N ASP A 75 5.38 -12.36 -7.59
CA ASP A 75 4.44 -13.31 -8.16
C ASP A 75 4.79 -13.64 -9.60
N VAL A 76 4.58 -14.90 -9.96
CA VAL A 76 4.43 -15.27 -11.37
C VAL A 76 2.95 -15.47 -11.67
N LEU A 77 2.38 -14.54 -12.45
CA LEU A 77 0.99 -14.60 -12.93
C LEU A 77 0.97 -14.62 -14.47
N GLY A 78 -0.11 -14.08 -15.04
CA GLY A 78 -0.43 -14.10 -16.46
C GLY A 78 -1.57 -15.06 -16.74
N GLY A 79 -1.49 -15.78 -17.85
CA GLY A 79 -2.48 -16.79 -18.21
C GLY A 79 -2.36 -18.05 -17.33
N GLU A 80 -1.52 -19.00 -17.74
CA GLU A 80 -1.17 -20.17 -16.93
C GLU A 80 0.34 -20.41 -16.97
N ALA A 81 1.01 -20.27 -15.83
CA ALA A 81 2.47 -20.37 -15.73
C ALA A 81 2.99 -21.73 -16.23
N THR A 82 2.24 -22.80 -16.03
CA THR A 82 2.60 -24.16 -16.49
C THR A 82 2.37 -24.40 -17.99
N LEU A 83 1.93 -23.40 -18.75
CA LEU A 83 1.93 -23.44 -20.22
C LEU A 83 3.23 -22.96 -20.85
N MET A 84 4.16 -22.43 -20.06
CA MET A 84 5.55 -22.29 -20.49
C MET A 84 6.15 -23.65 -20.86
N PRO A 85 7.19 -23.71 -21.71
CA PRO A 85 7.99 -24.92 -21.86
C PRO A 85 8.58 -25.34 -20.51
N PHE A 86 8.51 -26.63 -20.17
CA PHE A 86 9.02 -27.16 -18.90
C PHE A 86 10.48 -26.73 -18.62
N GLU A 87 11.31 -26.78 -19.67
CA GLU A 87 12.74 -26.48 -19.58
C GLU A 87 13.00 -25.03 -19.17
N PHE A 88 12.05 -24.11 -19.40
CA PHE A 88 12.14 -22.73 -18.90
C PHE A 88 12.13 -22.72 -17.37
N TRP A 89 11.16 -23.38 -16.74
CA TRP A 89 11.04 -23.41 -15.27
C TRP A 89 12.07 -24.30 -14.61
N GLU A 90 12.47 -25.39 -15.26
CA GLU A 90 13.58 -26.23 -14.81
C GLU A 90 14.85 -25.42 -14.56
N ARG A 91 15.12 -24.41 -15.42
CA ARG A 91 16.28 -23.52 -15.28
C ARG A 91 16.02 -22.31 -14.39
N ASN A 92 14.85 -21.70 -14.49
CA ASN A 92 14.61 -20.39 -13.87
C ASN A 92 13.98 -20.45 -12.48
N LEU A 93 13.22 -21.51 -12.14
CA LEU A 93 12.66 -21.67 -10.80
C LEU A 93 13.75 -21.78 -9.72
N PRO A 94 14.77 -22.67 -9.82
CA PRO A 94 15.86 -22.67 -8.84
C PRO A 94 16.61 -21.34 -8.81
N TRP A 95 16.86 -20.73 -9.97
CA TRP A 95 17.59 -19.47 -10.05
C TRP A 95 16.87 -18.32 -9.32
N VAL A 96 15.55 -18.17 -9.49
CA VAL A 96 14.80 -17.11 -8.79
C VAL A 96 14.71 -17.41 -7.30
N LEU A 97 14.50 -18.67 -6.89
CA LEU A 97 14.46 -19.05 -5.48
C LEU A 97 15.80 -18.79 -4.76
N ASP A 98 16.93 -18.98 -5.44
CA ASP A 98 18.25 -18.61 -4.90
C ASP A 98 18.34 -17.10 -4.65
N ARG A 99 17.88 -16.27 -5.60
CA ARG A 99 17.87 -14.80 -5.45
C ARG A 99 17.02 -14.32 -4.29
N ILE A 100 15.84 -14.94 -4.13
CA ILE A 100 14.93 -14.62 -3.03
C ILE A 100 15.51 -15.09 -1.70
N SER A 101 16.21 -16.23 -1.68
CA SER A 101 16.93 -16.73 -0.50
C SER A 101 18.08 -15.80 -0.09
N ASP A 102 18.82 -15.23 -1.05
CA ASP A 102 19.87 -14.25 -0.78
C ASP A 102 19.31 -12.98 -0.12
N LEU A 103 18.14 -12.50 -0.58
CA LEU A 103 17.44 -11.37 0.03
C LEU A 103 16.96 -11.67 1.45
N ASN A 104 16.37 -12.85 1.65
CA ASN A 104 15.95 -13.33 2.97
C ASN A 104 17.14 -13.45 3.93
N ALA A 105 18.28 -13.98 3.46
CA ALA A 105 19.51 -14.06 4.25
C ALA A 105 20.08 -12.69 4.62
N ALA A 106 19.88 -11.67 3.77
CA ALA A 106 20.20 -10.27 4.06
C ALA A 106 19.18 -9.58 4.98
N GLY A 107 18.14 -10.29 5.45
CA GLY A 107 17.12 -9.78 6.36
C GLY A 107 15.98 -9.02 5.66
N THR A 108 15.85 -9.16 4.34
CA THR A 108 14.70 -8.65 3.58
C THR A 108 13.66 -9.77 3.48
N PRO A 109 12.52 -9.69 4.19
CA PRO A 109 11.48 -10.70 4.06
C PRO A 109 10.93 -10.65 2.64
N THR A 110 11.14 -11.73 1.91
CA THR A 110 10.85 -11.85 0.49
C THR A 110 10.24 -13.20 0.19
N GLU A 111 9.21 -13.20 -0.64
CA GLU A 111 8.48 -14.41 -1.04
C GLU A 111 8.35 -14.48 -2.56
N PHE A 112 8.45 -15.70 -3.09
CA PHE A 112 8.15 -16.03 -4.48
C PHE A 112 6.91 -16.91 -4.55
N THR A 113 5.86 -16.41 -5.18
CA THR A 113 4.61 -17.16 -5.35
C THR A 113 4.46 -17.64 -6.79
N PHE A 114 4.33 -18.96 -6.93
CA PHE A 114 4.06 -19.63 -8.20
C PHE A 114 2.56 -19.91 -8.34
N CYS A 115 1.87 -19.09 -9.14
CA CYS A 115 0.43 -19.22 -9.31
C CYS A 115 0.08 -20.19 -10.45
N SER A 116 -0.79 -21.17 -10.17
CA SER A 116 -1.25 -22.13 -11.18
C SER A 116 -2.69 -22.55 -10.96
N ASN A 117 -3.44 -22.70 -12.07
CA ASN A 117 -4.75 -23.36 -12.06
C ASN A 117 -4.68 -24.89 -11.94
N LEU A 118 -3.46 -25.44 -11.77
CA LEU A 118 -3.14 -26.86 -11.70
C LEU A 118 -3.59 -27.67 -12.91
N MET A 119 -3.90 -27.07 -14.07
CA MET A 119 -4.32 -27.77 -15.29
C MET A 119 -3.18 -27.93 -16.31
N TRP A 120 -1.93 -28.07 -15.87
CA TRP A 120 -0.77 -28.37 -16.72
C TRP A 120 -1.00 -29.53 -17.69
N LYS A 121 -0.41 -29.41 -18.89
CA LYS A 121 -0.46 -30.44 -19.95
C LYS A 121 0.75 -31.38 -19.93
N ASP A 122 1.88 -30.90 -19.41
CA ASP A 122 3.11 -31.68 -19.25
C ASP A 122 3.19 -32.17 -17.81
N ASP A 123 3.12 -33.48 -17.60
CA ASP A 123 3.06 -34.05 -16.24
C ASP A 123 4.38 -33.92 -15.47
N ARG A 124 5.50 -33.57 -16.15
CA ARG A 124 6.79 -33.27 -15.49
C ARG A 124 6.70 -32.09 -14.51
N TYR A 125 5.72 -31.19 -14.68
CA TYR A 125 5.51 -30.08 -13.75
C TYR A 125 5.20 -30.54 -12.33
N LEU A 126 4.53 -31.69 -12.15
CA LEU A 126 4.27 -32.22 -10.83
C LEU A 126 5.57 -32.52 -10.09
N ASP A 127 6.53 -33.16 -10.75
CA ASP A 127 7.82 -33.50 -10.16
C ASP A 127 8.64 -32.24 -9.84
N LEU A 128 8.62 -31.24 -10.74
CA LEU A 128 9.28 -29.96 -10.51
C LEU A 128 8.70 -29.22 -9.30
N LEU A 129 7.38 -29.09 -9.21
CA LEU A 129 6.74 -28.43 -8.06
C LEU A 129 7.01 -29.20 -6.77
N ARG A 130 7.00 -30.53 -6.80
CA ARG A 130 7.33 -31.37 -5.63
C ARG A 130 8.78 -31.27 -5.21
N GLN A 131 9.70 -31.01 -6.13
CA GLN A 131 11.11 -30.77 -5.81
C GLN A 131 11.28 -29.53 -4.92
N PHE A 132 10.50 -28.47 -5.16
CA PHE A 132 10.64 -27.19 -4.46
C PHE A 132 9.54 -26.90 -3.43
N LYS A 133 8.54 -27.78 -3.27
CA LYS A 133 7.41 -27.58 -2.34
C LYS A 133 7.79 -27.27 -0.90
N GLY A 134 8.96 -27.72 -0.44
CA GLY A 134 9.49 -27.50 0.91
C GLY A 134 10.43 -26.30 1.02
N HIS A 135 10.65 -25.57 -0.08
CA HIS A 135 11.59 -24.47 -0.13
C HIS A 135 11.03 -23.26 0.65
N PRO A 136 11.79 -22.65 1.58
CA PRO A 136 11.26 -21.62 2.48
C PRO A 136 10.86 -20.32 1.77
N ALA A 137 11.41 -20.08 0.56
CA ALA A 137 11.09 -18.91 -0.25
C ALA A 137 9.93 -19.14 -1.25
N MET A 138 9.39 -20.35 -1.32
CA MET A 138 8.38 -20.72 -2.32
C MET A 138 7.00 -20.84 -1.69
N ASP A 139 6.04 -20.17 -2.31
CA ASP A 139 4.60 -20.40 -2.16
C ASP A 139 4.00 -20.89 -3.48
N ILE A 140 2.98 -21.74 -3.39
CA ILE A 140 2.18 -22.19 -4.53
C ILE A 140 0.77 -21.70 -4.30
N ALA A 141 0.36 -20.68 -5.05
CA ALA A 141 -1.00 -20.17 -4.99
C ALA A 141 -1.90 -20.90 -5.99
N ILE A 142 -3.00 -21.45 -5.47
CA ILE A 142 -4.00 -22.19 -6.24
C ILE A 142 -5.37 -21.54 -6.10
N PRO A 143 -6.04 -21.17 -7.19
CA PRO A 143 -7.27 -20.41 -7.11
C PRO A 143 -8.54 -21.29 -7.06
N PHE A 144 -9.52 -20.89 -6.26
CA PHE A 144 -10.86 -21.47 -6.24
C PHE A 144 -11.95 -20.41 -6.15
N GLU A 145 -13.12 -20.71 -6.70
CA GLU A 145 -14.30 -19.85 -6.63
C GLU A 145 -15.58 -20.64 -6.88
N GLY A 146 -16.73 -19.95 -6.79
CA GLY A 146 -18.03 -20.54 -7.02
C GLY A 146 -18.23 -21.12 -8.44
N PRO A 147 -19.08 -22.16 -8.62
CA PRO A 147 -19.31 -22.83 -9.91
C PRO A 147 -19.78 -21.91 -11.05
N GLU A 148 -20.40 -20.78 -10.73
CA GLU A 148 -20.88 -19.77 -11.67
C GLU A 148 -19.74 -19.13 -12.49
N SER A 149 -18.51 -19.15 -11.97
CA SER A 149 -17.30 -18.67 -12.65
C SER A 149 -17.02 -19.40 -13.96
N GLY A 150 -17.44 -20.66 -14.05
CA GLY A 150 -17.19 -21.54 -15.19
C GLY A 150 -15.76 -22.08 -15.30
N ARG A 151 -14.85 -21.82 -14.33
CA ARG A 151 -13.46 -22.33 -14.36
C ARG A 151 -13.40 -23.83 -14.60
N PHE A 152 -14.21 -24.58 -13.85
CA PHE A 152 -14.21 -26.04 -13.89
C PHE A 152 -15.16 -26.63 -14.94
N GLY A 153 -15.59 -25.81 -15.91
CA GLY A 153 -16.48 -26.24 -17.00
C GLY A 153 -17.91 -26.53 -16.54
N LYS A 154 -18.72 -27.03 -17.48
CA LYS A 154 -20.13 -27.37 -17.21
C LYS A 154 -20.20 -28.48 -16.15
N ASN A 155 -21.03 -28.27 -15.12
CA ASN A 155 -21.21 -29.20 -13.99
C ASN A 155 -19.90 -29.55 -13.26
N MET A 156 -18.93 -28.63 -13.23
CA MET A 156 -17.63 -28.84 -12.55
C MET A 156 -16.86 -30.05 -13.10
N ALA A 157 -16.98 -30.36 -14.39
CA ALA A 157 -16.45 -31.58 -15.01
C ALA A 157 -14.94 -31.82 -14.80
N ILE A 158 -14.11 -30.78 -14.67
CA ILE A 158 -12.67 -30.92 -14.43
C ILE A 158 -12.27 -30.76 -12.96
N PHE A 159 -13.22 -30.49 -12.06
CA PHE A 159 -12.95 -30.31 -10.64
C PHE A 159 -12.38 -31.57 -9.94
N PRO A 160 -12.82 -32.80 -10.25
CA PRO A 160 -12.18 -33.99 -9.66
C PRO A 160 -10.69 -34.09 -9.97
N LYS A 161 -10.30 -33.76 -11.21
CA LYS A 161 -8.89 -33.72 -11.62
C LYS A 161 -8.10 -32.62 -10.90
N TYR A 162 -8.74 -31.49 -10.61
CA TYR A 162 -8.13 -30.42 -9.81
C TYR A 162 -7.80 -30.91 -8.39
N LEU A 163 -8.75 -31.57 -7.73
CA LEU A 163 -8.54 -32.16 -6.40
C LEU A 163 -7.47 -33.25 -6.41
N GLU A 164 -7.47 -34.14 -7.40
CA GLU A 164 -6.43 -35.16 -7.57
C GLU A 164 -5.03 -34.53 -7.66
N ARG A 165 -4.90 -33.38 -8.33
CA ARG A 165 -3.61 -32.69 -8.47
C ARG A 165 -3.16 -31.99 -7.19
N ILE A 166 -4.10 -31.45 -6.41
CA ILE A 166 -3.81 -30.95 -5.06
C ILE A 166 -3.27 -32.10 -4.19
N GLU A 167 -3.98 -33.23 -4.16
CA GLU A 167 -3.57 -34.41 -3.40
C GLU A 167 -2.20 -34.95 -3.88
N ALA A 168 -1.91 -34.88 -5.18
CA ALA A 168 -0.65 -35.33 -5.77
C ALA A 168 0.57 -34.46 -5.40
N LEU A 169 0.39 -33.14 -5.18
CA LEU A 169 1.45 -32.26 -4.66
C LEU A 169 1.87 -32.71 -3.24
N GLY A 170 0.89 -33.13 -2.44
CA GLY A 170 1.05 -33.53 -1.05
C GLY A 170 1.39 -32.34 -0.15
N GLU A 171 1.95 -32.60 1.02
CA GLU A 171 2.32 -31.55 1.99
C GLU A 171 3.37 -30.61 1.40
N CYS A 172 3.03 -29.33 1.30
CA CYS A 172 3.91 -28.24 0.87
C CYS A 172 4.23 -27.34 2.07
N ASN A 173 5.32 -26.59 2.02
CA ASN A 173 5.66 -25.58 3.02
C ASN A 173 4.61 -24.46 3.05
N MET A 174 4.17 -24.04 1.87
CA MET A 174 3.02 -23.14 1.70
C MET A 174 2.26 -23.55 0.44
N LEU A 175 0.97 -23.84 0.61
CA LEU A 175 0.03 -24.10 -0.48
C LEU A 175 -1.20 -23.24 -0.22
N ASN A 176 -1.14 -22.01 -0.72
CA ASN A 176 -2.16 -21.01 -0.51
C ASN A 176 -3.37 -21.25 -1.43
N LEU A 177 -4.55 -21.40 -0.84
CA LEU A 177 -5.81 -21.42 -1.59
C LEU A 177 -6.35 -19.99 -1.71
N VAL A 178 -6.24 -19.43 -2.91
CA VAL A 178 -6.76 -18.10 -3.24
C VAL A 178 -8.24 -18.19 -3.60
N LEU A 179 -9.10 -17.73 -2.71
CA LEU A 179 -10.55 -17.73 -2.87
C LEU A 179 -11.03 -16.44 -3.55
N VAL A 180 -11.62 -16.53 -4.73
CA VAL A 180 -12.30 -15.38 -5.36
C VAL A 180 -13.72 -15.29 -4.82
N MET A 181 -13.97 -14.26 -4.00
CA MET A 181 -15.17 -14.04 -3.20
C MET A 181 -16.37 -13.58 -4.04
N GLY A 182 -16.95 -14.50 -4.81
CA GLY A 182 -18.25 -14.33 -5.48
C GLY A 182 -19.42 -14.91 -4.71
N GLN A 183 -20.65 -14.52 -5.09
CA GLN A 183 -21.87 -14.96 -4.44
C GLN A 183 -22.00 -16.50 -4.38
N GLY A 184 -21.59 -17.24 -5.41
CA GLY A 184 -21.67 -18.70 -5.35
C GLY A 184 -20.68 -19.33 -4.37
N LEU A 185 -19.57 -18.66 -4.06
CA LEU A 185 -18.68 -19.08 -2.97
C LEU A 185 -19.32 -18.83 -1.60
N ILE A 186 -19.97 -17.66 -1.44
CA ILE A 186 -20.76 -17.36 -0.23
C ILE A 186 -21.86 -18.41 -0.03
N ASP A 187 -22.55 -18.80 -1.11
CA ASP A 187 -23.63 -19.79 -1.08
C ASP A 187 -23.14 -21.21 -0.73
N LEU A 188 -21.91 -21.58 -1.14
CA LEU A 188 -21.27 -22.84 -0.72
C LEU A 188 -20.93 -22.85 0.77
N GLY A 189 -20.55 -21.69 1.31
CA GLY A 189 -20.21 -21.51 2.71
C GLY A 189 -18.82 -22.03 3.11
N PRO A 190 -18.31 -21.59 4.28
CA PRO A 190 -16.96 -21.90 4.74
C PRO A 190 -16.74 -23.39 5.03
N GLN A 191 -17.77 -24.09 5.50
CA GLN A 191 -17.69 -25.54 5.77
C GLN A 191 -17.32 -26.35 4.51
N TYR A 192 -17.81 -25.93 3.33
CA TYR A 192 -17.42 -26.55 2.08
C TYR A 192 -15.91 -26.45 1.83
N ILE A 193 -15.31 -25.31 2.15
CA ILE A 193 -13.86 -25.09 2.00
C ILE A 193 -13.08 -25.99 2.96
N ILE A 194 -13.55 -26.12 4.21
CA ILE A 194 -12.94 -27.04 5.18
C ILE A 194 -12.96 -28.48 4.66
N ASP A 195 -14.13 -28.96 4.22
CA ASP A 195 -14.33 -30.35 3.81
C ASP A 195 -13.65 -30.68 2.47
N THR A 196 -13.54 -29.69 1.60
CA THR A 196 -13.01 -29.87 0.25
C THR A 196 -11.50 -29.66 0.20
N PHE A 197 -10.97 -28.65 0.89
CA PHE A 197 -9.59 -28.21 0.71
C PHE A 197 -8.73 -28.36 1.96
N VAL A 198 -9.17 -27.83 3.10
CA VAL A 198 -8.34 -27.82 4.33
C VAL A 198 -8.04 -29.24 4.81
N LYS A 199 -9.04 -30.12 4.81
CA LYS A 199 -8.84 -31.55 5.12
C LYS A 199 -7.95 -32.31 4.11
N ARG A 200 -7.61 -31.70 2.97
CA ARG A 200 -6.68 -32.22 1.96
C ARG A 200 -5.28 -31.60 2.01
N GLY A 201 -4.98 -30.83 3.05
CA GLY A 201 -3.64 -30.29 3.30
C GLY A 201 -3.45 -28.82 2.93
N ILE A 202 -4.52 -28.09 2.61
CA ILE A 202 -4.45 -26.62 2.52
C ILE A 202 -4.33 -26.04 3.93
N SER A 203 -3.25 -25.31 4.16
CA SER A 203 -2.93 -24.67 5.45
C SER A 203 -3.16 -23.16 5.44
N ASP A 204 -3.23 -22.53 4.26
CA ASP A 204 -3.29 -21.08 4.12
C ASP A 204 -4.35 -20.70 3.08
N VAL A 205 -5.10 -19.63 3.36
CA VAL A 205 -6.19 -19.13 2.52
C VAL A 205 -6.15 -17.60 2.45
N THR A 206 -6.07 -17.09 1.23
CA THR A 206 -6.34 -15.68 0.89
C THR A 206 -7.76 -15.53 0.33
N CYS A 207 -8.47 -14.46 0.67
CA CYS A 207 -9.84 -14.19 0.22
C CYS A 207 -9.92 -12.92 -0.65
N ASP A 208 -9.76 -13.04 -1.96
CA ASP A 208 -9.78 -11.90 -2.88
C ASP A 208 -11.20 -11.53 -3.30
N MET A 209 -11.49 -10.23 -3.28
CA MET A 209 -12.74 -9.71 -3.82
C MET A 209 -12.75 -9.78 -5.35
N ILE A 210 -13.93 -9.63 -5.96
CA ILE A 210 -14.05 -9.66 -7.42
C ILE A 210 -13.52 -8.35 -8.02
N PHE A 211 -12.59 -8.44 -8.95
CA PHE A 211 -12.09 -7.27 -9.68
C PHE A 211 -13.15 -6.65 -10.61
N PRO A 212 -13.39 -5.33 -10.55
CA PRO A 212 -14.39 -4.64 -11.40
C PRO A 212 -13.83 -4.25 -12.79
N TRP A 213 -12.89 -5.03 -13.33
CA TRP A 213 -12.15 -4.75 -14.57
C TRP A 213 -12.16 -5.94 -15.54
N GLY A 214 -11.73 -5.70 -16.79
CA GLY A 214 -11.58 -6.70 -17.82
C GLY A 214 -12.85 -7.51 -18.09
N SER A 215 -12.70 -8.82 -18.36
CA SER A 215 -13.86 -9.73 -18.42
C SER A 215 -14.58 -9.88 -17.08
N GLY A 216 -13.85 -9.67 -15.97
CA GLY A 216 -14.35 -9.69 -14.59
C GLY A 216 -15.42 -8.66 -14.30
N ARG A 217 -15.46 -7.53 -15.01
CA ARG A 217 -16.48 -6.49 -14.82
C ARG A 217 -17.92 -7.02 -14.95
N SER A 218 -18.17 -7.82 -15.99
CA SER A 218 -19.49 -8.44 -16.17
C SER A 218 -19.83 -9.46 -15.08
N TYR A 219 -18.81 -10.07 -14.48
CA TYR A 219 -18.97 -11.00 -13.37
C TYR A 219 -19.24 -10.23 -12.07
N PHE A 220 -18.49 -9.16 -11.81
CA PHE A 220 -18.68 -8.23 -10.69
C PHE A 220 -20.13 -7.73 -10.62
N ASP A 221 -20.67 -7.22 -11.72
CA ASP A 221 -22.04 -6.67 -11.75
C ASP A 221 -23.12 -7.68 -11.30
N ARG A 222 -22.86 -8.97 -11.52
CA ARG A 222 -23.80 -10.07 -11.26
C ARG A 222 -23.54 -10.82 -9.96
N ALA A 223 -22.28 -11.00 -9.58
CA ALA A 223 -21.85 -11.97 -8.58
C ALA A 223 -21.14 -11.33 -7.39
N GLN A 224 -20.92 -10.00 -7.38
CA GLN A 224 -20.36 -9.29 -6.24
C GLN A 224 -21.26 -9.45 -5.00
N PRO A 225 -20.78 -10.10 -3.92
CA PRO A 225 -21.54 -10.23 -2.68
C PRO A 225 -21.53 -8.91 -1.88
N TYR A 226 -22.37 -8.84 -0.84
CA TYR A 226 -22.28 -7.77 0.15
C TYR A 226 -21.00 -7.92 0.98
N TYR A 227 -20.39 -6.79 1.38
CA TYR A 227 -19.17 -6.82 2.19
C TYR A 227 -19.34 -7.55 3.52
N ARG A 228 -20.55 -7.49 4.10
CA ARG A 228 -20.86 -8.22 5.33
C ARG A 228 -20.78 -9.74 5.18
N ASP A 229 -21.20 -10.26 4.02
CA ASP A 229 -21.30 -11.69 3.82
C ASP A 229 -19.89 -12.28 3.63
N VAL A 230 -19.02 -11.54 2.94
CA VAL A 230 -17.59 -11.86 2.84
C VAL A 230 -16.91 -11.81 4.20
N ALA A 231 -17.13 -10.75 4.98
CA ALA A 231 -16.53 -10.64 6.30
C ALA A 231 -16.94 -11.80 7.22
N ARG A 232 -18.24 -12.14 7.24
CA ARG A 232 -18.75 -13.30 7.98
C ARG A 232 -18.13 -14.61 7.48
N PHE A 233 -17.99 -14.77 6.17
CA PHE A 233 -17.35 -15.95 5.59
C PHE A 233 -15.90 -16.10 6.07
N ILE A 234 -15.11 -15.01 6.08
CA ILE A 234 -13.73 -14.99 6.56
C ILE A 234 -13.68 -15.38 8.04
N GLU A 235 -14.58 -14.82 8.85
CA GLU A 235 -14.69 -15.11 10.28
C GLU A 235 -15.01 -16.59 10.55
N ASP A 236 -16.10 -17.08 9.96
CA ASP A 236 -16.57 -18.45 10.09
C ASP A 236 -15.51 -19.46 9.57
N LEU A 237 -14.85 -19.15 8.44
CA LEU A 237 -13.77 -19.98 7.89
C LEU A 237 -12.60 -20.10 8.86
N THR A 238 -12.20 -18.98 9.48
CA THR A 238 -11.11 -18.96 10.46
C THR A 238 -11.44 -19.80 11.68
N GLU A 239 -12.67 -19.66 12.21
CA GLU A 239 -13.12 -20.41 13.39
C GLU A 239 -13.20 -21.91 13.11
N LEU A 240 -13.75 -22.31 11.96
CA LEU A 240 -13.85 -23.72 11.55
C LEU A 240 -12.50 -24.32 11.17
N GLY A 241 -11.59 -23.52 10.62
CA GLY A 241 -10.27 -23.94 10.16
C GLY A 241 -9.23 -24.05 11.27
N ALA A 242 -9.39 -23.32 12.37
CA ALA A 242 -8.42 -23.29 13.48
C ALA A 242 -8.04 -24.68 14.04
N PRO A 243 -8.96 -25.66 14.23
CA PRO A 243 -8.61 -27.01 14.67
C PRO A 243 -7.71 -27.79 13.70
N TYR A 244 -7.65 -27.35 12.43
CA TYR A 244 -6.84 -27.95 11.37
C TYR A 244 -5.53 -27.18 11.12
N GLY A 245 -5.27 -26.12 11.90
CA GLY A 245 -4.10 -25.26 11.70
C GLY A 245 -4.20 -24.32 10.50
N LEU A 246 -5.41 -24.03 10.01
CA LEU A 246 -5.64 -23.09 8.91
C LEU A 246 -5.28 -21.66 9.31
N THR A 247 -4.48 -20.98 8.50
CA THR A 247 -4.32 -19.53 8.49
C THR A 247 -5.25 -18.92 7.44
N VAL A 248 -5.99 -17.88 7.83
CA VAL A 248 -6.74 -17.04 6.88
C VAL A 248 -6.08 -15.67 6.86
N ASP A 249 -5.38 -15.37 5.77
CA ASP A 249 -4.40 -14.28 5.69
C ASP A 249 -5.01 -12.92 6.03
N HIS A 250 -6.26 -12.69 5.63
CA HIS A 250 -6.97 -11.45 5.91
C HIS A 250 -7.04 -11.14 7.41
N LEU A 251 -7.39 -12.11 8.26
CA LEU A 251 -7.48 -11.87 9.69
C LEU A 251 -6.10 -11.82 10.36
N ASP A 252 -5.16 -12.64 9.89
CA ASP A 252 -3.80 -12.61 10.42
C ASP A 252 -3.10 -11.26 10.11
N ASP A 253 -3.26 -10.76 8.89
CA ASP A 253 -2.80 -9.44 8.45
C ASP A 253 -3.46 -8.31 9.26
N MET A 254 -4.78 -8.35 9.49
CA MET A 254 -5.45 -7.38 10.36
C MET A 254 -4.89 -7.39 11.79
N ARG A 255 -4.66 -8.57 12.38
CA ARG A 255 -4.08 -8.71 13.72
C ARG A 255 -2.67 -8.14 13.79
N LYS A 256 -1.82 -8.44 12.80
CA LYS A 256 -0.46 -7.89 12.70
C LYS A 256 -0.49 -6.38 12.51
N SER A 257 -1.35 -5.89 11.62
CA SER A 257 -1.54 -4.48 11.31
C SER A 257 -2.01 -3.67 12.51
N LEU A 258 -2.88 -4.22 13.36
CA LEU A 258 -3.37 -3.52 14.58
C LEU A 258 -2.27 -3.22 15.61
N ARG A 259 -1.11 -3.88 15.53
CA ARG A 259 0.02 -3.62 16.45
C ARG A 259 0.80 -2.36 16.10
N THR A 260 0.71 -1.90 14.86
CA THR A 260 1.50 -0.77 14.33
C THR A 260 0.64 0.25 13.59
N LEU A 261 -0.62 -0.09 13.32
CA LEU A 261 -1.48 0.55 12.32
C LEU A 261 -0.71 0.82 11.03
N SER A 262 -0.20 -0.24 10.41
CA SER A 262 0.49 -0.19 9.13
C SER A 262 0.41 -1.55 8.45
N ARG A 263 0.68 -1.60 7.14
CA ARG A 263 0.99 -2.85 6.40
C ARG A 263 -0.18 -3.85 6.25
N SER A 264 -1.41 -3.40 5.96
CA SER A 264 -2.46 -4.36 5.59
C SER A 264 -2.39 -4.70 4.10
N GLN A 265 -1.79 -5.85 3.80
CA GLN A 265 -1.48 -6.34 2.44
C GLN A 265 -2.74 -6.79 1.69
N ASN A 266 -3.67 -7.45 2.40
CA ASN A 266 -4.86 -8.06 1.81
C ASN A 266 -5.88 -7.06 1.24
N THR A 267 -5.63 -5.76 1.42
CA THR A 267 -6.45 -4.71 0.82
C THR A 267 -5.94 -4.27 -0.56
N LEU A 268 -4.87 -4.85 -1.09
CA LEU A 268 -4.22 -4.44 -2.35
C LEU A 268 -3.83 -2.95 -2.34
N ASN A 269 -3.46 -2.45 -1.16
CA ASN A 269 -2.97 -1.08 -0.98
C ASN A 269 -1.45 -1.08 -0.81
N ASP A 270 -0.73 -1.88 -1.57
CA ASP A 270 0.73 -1.93 -1.46
C ASP A 270 1.37 -0.68 -2.03
N ALA A 271 2.56 -0.33 -1.52
CA ALA A 271 3.30 0.84 -2.00
C ALA A 271 3.58 0.72 -3.49
N TYR A 272 3.86 -0.50 -3.94
CA TYR A 272 3.95 -0.88 -5.34
C TYR A 272 3.02 -2.04 -5.61
N GLU A 273 2.28 -1.92 -6.70
CA GLU A 273 1.63 -3.04 -7.37
C GLU A 273 1.91 -2.82 -8.84
N TYR A 274 2.86 -3.54 -9.41
CA TYR A 274 3.16 -3.42 -10.84
C TYR A 274 3.46 -4.78 -11.44
N HIS A 275 3.38 -4.82 -12.76
CA HIS A 275 3.46 -6.02 -13.54
C HIS A 275 4.38 -5.82 -14.75
N TRP A 276 5.28 -6.77 -14.96
CA TRP A 276 6.03 -6.91 -16.20
C TRP A 276 5.35 -7.96 -17.08
N ASP A 277 5.02 -7.58 -18.31
CA ASP A 277 4.49 -8.53 -19.29
C ASP A 277 5.59 -9.38 -19.91
N HIS A 278 5.21 -10.39 -20.71
CA HIS A 278 6.15 -11.32 -21.34
C HIS A 278 7.12 -10.68 -22.36
N ARG A 279 7.01 -9.37 -22.61
CA ARG A 279 7.89 -8.58 -23.48
C ARG A 279 8.78 -7.62 -22.68
N GLY A 280 8.70 -7.64 -21.35
CA GLY A 280 9.41 -6.72 -20.48
C GLY A 280 8.79 -5.33 -20.41
N GLU A 281 7.51 -5.14 -20.76
CA GLU A 281 6.81 -3.87 -20.63
C GLU A 281 6.13 -3.73 -19.27
N LEU A 282 6.26 -2.56 -18.63
CA LEU A 282 5.65 -2.29 -17.33
C LEU A 282 4.20 -1.83 -17.44
N SER A 283 3.32 -2.42 -16.64
CA SER A 283 2.04 -1.83 -16.24
C SER A 283 1.98 -1.61 -14.73
N LEU A 284 1.29 -0.55 -14.33
CA LEU A 284 1.00 -0.25 -12.94
C LEU A 284 -0.34 -0.92 -12.63
N ASN A 285 -0.38 -1.74 -11.59
CA ASN A 285 -1.44 -2.68 -11.22
C ASN A 285 -1.49 -3.98 -12.06
N PRO A 286 -1.16 -5.16 -11.47
CA PRO A 286 -1.20 -6.45 -12.18
C PRO A 286 -2.62 -6.92 -12.52
N ASN A 287 -3.63 -6.37 -11.84
CA ASN A 287 -5.03 -6.80 -11.99
C ASN A 287 -5.76 -6.09 -13.14
N GLN A 288 -5.03 -5.35 -13.96
CA GLN A 288 -5.53 -4.65 -15.14
C GLN A 288 -4.68 -5.05 -16.35
N THR A 289 -5.32 -5.40 -17.47
CA THR A 289 -4.61 -5.82 -18.68
C THR A 289 -5.19 -5.20 -19.94
N GLY A 290 -4.44 -5.29 -21.05
CA GLY A 290 -4.88 -4.81 -22.34
C GLY A 290 -5.10 -3.30 -22.34
N THR A 291 -6.31 -2.88 -22.73
CA THR A 291 -6.68 -1.46 -22.85
C THR A 291 -6.96 -0.77 -21.52
N GLU A 292 -7.13 -1.52 -20.44
CA GLU A 292 -7.43 -0.97 -19.10
C GLU A 292 -6.20 -0.92 -18.19
N ALA A 293 -5.08 -1.51 -18.61
CA ALA A 293 -3.82 -1.48 -17.88
C ALA A 293 -3.38 -0.02 -17.67
N VAL A 294 -3.25 0.39 -16.41
CA VAL A 294 -2.58 1.65 -16.09
C VAL A 294 -1.10 1.47 -16.42
N ARG A 295 -0.50 2.49 -17.02
CA ARG A 295 0.91 2.48 -17.43
C ARG A 295 1.61 3.71 -16.87
N PRO A 296 2.94 3.67 -16.71
CA PRO A 296 3.70 4.89 -16.50
C PRO A 296 3.44 5.86 -17.66
N TYR A 297 3.50 7.17 -17.38
CA TYR A 297 3.26 8.20 -18.40
C TYR A 297 4.16 8.08 -19.63
N ILE A 298 5.40 7.64 -19.41
CA ILE A 298 6.33 7.23 -20.45
C ILE A 298 6.50 5.73 -20.29
N ASN A 299 6.12 4.97 -21.33
CA ASN A 299 6.24 3.52 -21.33
C ASN A 299 7.67 3.11 -20.91
N LEU A 300 7.74 2.05 -20.11
CA LEU A 300 8.99 1.55 -19.57
C LEU A 300 9.18 0.10 -19.98
N ASN A 301 10.34 -0.18 -20.59
CA ASN A 301 10.82 -1.51 -20.83
C ASN A 301 11.91 -1.88 -19.80
N VAL A 302 11.99 -3.15 -19.43
CA VAL A 302 12.98 -3.67 -18.47
C VAL A 302 14.44 -3.46 -18.90
N TRP A 303 14.68 -3.32 -20.20
CA TRP A 303 15.98 -3.06 -20.80
C TRP A 303 16.33 -1.57 -20.88
N ASP A 304 15.40 -0.68 -20.52
CA ASP A 304 15.65 0.75 -20.54
C ASP A 304 16.75 1.14 -19.56
N ARG A 305 17.52 2.15 -19.96
CA ARG A 305 18.49 2.77 -19.07
C ARG A 305 17.76 3.29 -17.82
N ASN A 306 18.36 3.05 -16.65
CA ASN A 306 17.77 3.45 -15.36
C ASN A 306 16.38 2.82 -15.08
N ALA A 307 16.05 1.65 -15.65
CA ALA A 307 14.74 1.01 -15.49
C ALA A 307 14.26 0.96 -14.03
N ALA A 308 15.09 0.49 -13.09
CA ALA A 308 14.74 0.43 -11.67
C ALA A 308 14.36 1.80 -11.06
N LEU A 309 15.07 2.86 -11.44
CA LEU A 309 14.76 4.22 -10.98
C LEU A 309 13.47 4.74 -11.62
N LYS A 310 13.23 4.38 -12.88
CA LYS A 310 12.00 4.69 -13.62
C LYS A 310 10.80 3.91 -13.10
N VAL A 311 10.96 2.73 -12.50
CA VAL A 311 9.89 2.02 -11.76
C VAL A 311 9.45 2.85 -10.56
N VAL A 312 10.39 3.31 -9.73
CA VAL A 312 10.11 4.18 -8.57
C VAL A 312 9.41 5.48 -9.02
N TRP A 313 9.81 6.04 -10.16
CA TRP A 313 9.14 7.20 -10.75
C TRP A 313 7.72 6.89 -11.26
N GLY A 314 7.57 5.83 -12.05
CA GLY A 314 6.33 5.46 -12.71
C GLY A 314 5.21 5.14 -11.73
N ASN A 315 5.54 4.50 -10.60
CA ASN A 315 4.57 4.07 -9.60
C ASN A 315 3.93 5.22 -8.78
N ASN A 316 4.45 6.45 -8.87
CA ASN A 316 3.98 7.53 -7.99
C ASN A 316 2.51 7.90 -8.18
N SER A 317 1.92 7.70 -9.36
CA SER A 317 0.50 7.93 -9.56
C SER A 317 -0.37 6.96 -8.76
N GLU A 318 0.00 5.67 -8.74
CA GLU A 318 -0.71 4.65 -7.96
C GLU A 318 -0.53 4.87 -6.47
N LEU A 319 0.70 5.16 -6.04
CA LEU A 319 0.99 5.48 -4.65
C LEU A 319 0.18 6.70 -4.17
N ASP A 320 0.12 7.74 -4.99
CA ASP A 320 -0.66 8.93 -4.70
C ASP A 320 -2.16 8.62 -4.57
N ALA A 321 -2.72 7.86 -5.50
CA ALA A 321 -4.12 7.41 -5.45
C ALA A 321 -4.41 6.56 -4.20
N LYS A 322 -3.45 5.72 -3.78
CA LYS A 322 -3.57 4.90 -2.58
C LYS A 322 -3.53 5.72 -1.30
N LEU A 323 -2.65 6.72 -1.17
CA LEU A 323 -2.50 7.47 0.08
C LEU A 323 -3.39 8.70 0.21
N SER A 324 -3.88 9.23 -0.90
CA SER A 324 -4.54 10.56 -0.92
C SER A 324 -6.05 10.50 -1.06
N TYR A 325 -6.60 9.33 -1.41
CA TYR A 325 -8.04 9.13 -1.51
C TYR A 325 -8.58 8.40 -0.27
N GLU A 326 -9.73 8.87 0.21
CA GLU A 326 -10.54 8.25 1.25
C GLU A 326 -12.04 8.47 1.01
N HIS A 327 -12.87 7.52 1.46
CA HIS A 327 -14.32 7.70 1.47
C HIS A 327 -14.75 8.54 2.68
N ASP A 328 -15.90 9.22 2.60
CA ASP A 328 -16.38 10.07 3.69
C ASP A 328 -16.56 9.30 5.02
N PHE A 329 -17.05 8.05 4.96
CA PHE A 329 -17.18 7.19 6.15
C PHE A 329 -15.84 6.75 6.74
N CYS A 330 -14.72 6.86 6.00
CA CYS A 330 -13.40 6.53 6.51
C CYS A 330 -12.83 7.62 7.43
N ARG A 331 -13.28 8.88 7.31
CA ARG A 331 -12.70 10.04 8.02
C ARG A 331 -12.65 9.85 9.53
N GLY A 332 -13.69 9.27 10.12
CA GLY A 332 -13.77 8.98 11.57
C GLY A 332 -13.21 7.61 11.99
N CYS A 333 -12.97 6.70 11.05
CA CYS A 333 -12.67 5.29 11.32
C CYS A 333 -11.28 5.12 11.96
N ALA A 334 -11.15 4.34 13.04
CA ALA A 334 -9.85 4.12 13.71
C ALA A 334 -8.83 3.36 12.85
N TYR A 335 -9.30 2.59 11.87
CA TYR A 335 -8.46 1.67 11.10
C TYR A 335 -7.99 2.21 9.74
N LEU A 336 -8.44 3.40 9.32
CA LEU A 336 -8.05 4.00 8.03
C LEU A 336 -6.54 4.00 7.80
N GLN A 337 -5.75 4.23 8.85
CA GLN A 337 -4.28 4.26 8.76
C GLN A 337 -3.68 2.92 8.27
N ALA A 338 -4.29 1.79 8.59
CA ALA A 338 -3.86 0.46 8.15
C ALA A 338 -4.67 -0.05 6.94
N CYS A 339 -5.99 0.11 6.99
CA CYS A 339 -6.94 -0.38 5.97
C CYS A 339 -6.92 0.44 4.67
N ASN A 340 -6.45 1.69 4.73
CA ASN A 340 -6.19 2.54 3.57
C ASN A 340 -7.41 2.78 2.65
N SER A 341 -8.61 2.85 3.25
CA SER A 341 -9.93 2.99 2.62
C SER A 341 -10.49 1.73 1.96
N GLY A 342 -10.06 0.56 2.42
CA GLY A 342 -10.58 -0.73 1.99
C GLY A 342 -9.93 -1.23 0.71
N TRP A 343 -10.46 -2.32 0.16
CA TRP A 343 -9.89 -3.01 -0.99
C TRP A 343 -9.70 -2.08 -2.21
N TYR A 344 -8.46 -1.93 -2.68
CA TYR A 344 -8.06 -0.90 -3.64
C TYR A 344 -8.86 -0.91 -4.95
N PRO A 345 -9.13 -2.07 -5.59
CA PRO A 345 -9.97 -2.09 -6.79
C PRO A 345 -11.40 -1.57 -6.58
N HIS A 346 -11.93 -1.64 -5.35
CA HIS A 346 -13.26 -1.11 -5.03
C HIS A 346 -13.26 0.37 -4.62
N LYS A 347 -12.09 0.92 -4.28
CA LYS A 347 -11.91 2.30 -3.84
C LYS A 347 -12.36 3.31 -4.89
N GLN A 348 -12.20 2.98 -6.17
CA GLN A 348 -12.58 3.82 -7.31
C GLN A 348 -14.04 3.63 -7.76
N LEU A 349 -14.81 2.74 -7.13
CA LEU A 349 -16.23 2.58 -7.44
C LEU A 349 -17.01 3.85 -7.10
N SER A 350 -18.07 4.11 -7.87
CA SER A 350 -18.95 5.25 -7.56
C SER A 350 -19.62 5.07 -6.19
N PRO A 351 -19.93 6.15 -5.47
CA PRO A 351 -20.63 6.05 -4.18
C PRO A 351 -21.95 5.27 -4.25
N GLU A 352 -22.65 5.31 -5.38
CA GLU A 352 -23.89 4.56 -5.63
C GLU A 352 -23.64 3.05 -5.69
N VAL A 353 -22.68 2.62 -6.50
CA VAL A 353 -22.31 1.20 -6.62
C VAL A 353 -21.78 0.68 -5.29
N LEU A 354 -20.93 1.46 -4.63
CA LEU A 354 -20.40 1.12 -3.33
C LEU A 354 -21.52 0.97 -2.28
N GLY A 355 -22.44 1.95 -2.23
CA GLY A 355 -23.58 1.95 -1.32
C GLY A 355 -24.48 0.72 -1.47
N LYS A 356 -24.66 0.21 -2.70
CA LYS A 356 -25.39 -1.04 -2.96
C LYS A 356 -24.81 -2.22 -2.18
N TYR A 357 -23.49 -2.40 -2.17
CA TYR A 357 -22.83 -3.55 -1.52
C TYR A 357 -22.53 -3.33 -0.03
N MET A 358 -22.59 -2.07 0.44
CA MET A 358 -22.57 -1.71 1.85
C MET A 358 -23.92 -1.86 2.54
N ALA A 359 -25.02 -1.99 1.78
CA ALA A 359 -26.37 -2.02 2.32
C ALA A 359 -26.59 -3.20 3.29
N ALA A 360 -27.08 -2.90 4.49
CA ALA A 360 -27.39 -3.89 5.51
C ALA A 360 -28.74 -3.67 6.21
N PRO A 361 -29.30 -4.72 6.85
CA PRO A 361 -30.43 -4.55 7.77
C PRO A 361 -30.15 -3.42 8.78
N GLU A 362 -31.22 -2.82 9.30
CA GLU A 362 -31.11 -1.68 10.22
C GLU A 362 -30.10 -1.95 11.36
N GLY A 363 -29.05 -1.12 11.44
CA GLY A 363 -28.06 -1.13 12.52
C GLY A 363 -26.72 -1.79 12.22
N GLU A 364 -26.55 -2.49 11.09
CA GLU A 364 -25.27 -3.09 10.71
C GLU A 364 -24.51 -2.22 9.69
N PHE A 365 -23.21 -2.04 9.87
CA PHE A 365 -22.34 -1.33 8.93
C PHE A 365 -21.21 -2.23 8.45
N SER A 366 -21.07 -2.37 7.14
CA SER A 366 -19.91 -3.00 6.51
C SER A 366 -19.44 -2.18 5.32
N CYS A 367 -18.14 -2.19 5.07
CA CYS A 367 -17.47 -1.43 4.03
C CYS A 367 -16.44 -2.30 3.30
N PRO A 368 -15.84 -1.85 2.18
CA PRO A 368 -14.81 -2.61 1.46
C PRO A 368 -13.56 -2.93 2.27
N GLY A 369 -13.40 -2.33 3.45
CA GLY A 369 -12.34 -2.62 4.40
C GLY A 369 -12.73 -3.63 5.47
N PHE A 370 -13.94 -4.17 5.45
CA PHE A 370 -14.49 -5.10 6.45
C PHE A 370 -14.40 -4.57 7.88
N PHE A 371 -14.93 -3.36 8.12
CA PHE A 371 -14.89 -2.65 9.41
C PHE A 371 -15.17 -3.54 10.62
N GLN A 372 -16.18 -4.43 10.54
CA GLN A 372 -16.54 -5.32 11.64
C GLN A 372 -15.43 -6.32 12.02
N LEU A 373 -14.61 -6.78 11.05
CA LEU A 373 -13.48 -7.65 11.35
C LEU A 373 -12.40 -6.89 12.10
N TRP A 374 -12.11 -5.64 11.70
CA TRP A 374 -11.20 -4.77 12.43
C TRP A 374 -11.66 -4.52 13.86
N GLU A 375 -12.94 -4.19 14.07
CA GLU A 375 -13.52 -4.01 15.42
C GLU A 375 -13.35 -5.27 16.28
N LYS A 376 -13.67 -6.46 15.73
CA LYS A 376 -13.49 -7.73 16.45
C LYS A 376 -12.02 -7.99 16.79
N GLN A 377 -11.09 -7.80 15.85
CA GLN A 377 -9.66 -8.04 16.11
C GLN A 377 -9.05 -6.99 17.05
N ALA A 378 -9.51 -5.74 17.01
CA ALA A 378 -9.00 -4.67 17.85
C ALA A 378 -9.21 -4.93 19.34
N GLN A 379 -10.28 -5.66 19.71
CA GLN A 379 -10.56 -6.04 21.10
C GLN A 379 -9.42 -6.83 21.75
N THR A 380 -8.60 -7.54 20.97
CA THR A 380 -7.52 -8.41 21.49
C THR A 380 -6.14 -8.07 20.95
N SER A 381 -6.04 -7.38 19.81
CA SER A 381 -4.78 -7.20 19.08
C SER A 381 -4.32 -5.74 18.96
N PHE A 382 -5.14 -4.76 19.34
CA PHE A 382 -4.78 -3.35 19.20
C PHE A 382 -3.74 -2.93 20.25
N ASP A 383 -2.57 -2.50 19.79
CA ASP A 383 -1.45 -2.07 20.64
C ASP A 383 -1.09 -0.61 20.35
N GLN A 384 -1.68 0.32 21.12
CA GLN A 384 -1.40 1.76 20.98
C GLN A 384 0.08 2.10 21.23
N VAL A 385 0.77 1.36 22.10
CA VAL A 385 2.19 1.60 22.39
C VAL A 385 3.04 1.16 21.21
N GLY A 386 2.68 0.02 20.60
CA GLY A 386 3.26 -0.48 19.36
C GLY A 386 3.12 0.51 18.20
N VAL A 387 1.94 1.13 18.05
CA VAL A 387 1.68 2.21 17.06
C VAL A 387 2.64 3.38 17.26
N THR A 388 2.72 3.95 18.47
CA THR A 388 3.62 5.07 18.77
C THR A 388 5.10 4.66 18.56
N ARG A 389 5.50 3.46 18.98
CA ARG A 389 6.88 2.94 18.79
C ARG A 389 7.24 2.83 17.30
N TYR A 390 6.33 2.32 16.48
CA TYR A 390 6.51 2.24 15.03
C TYR A 390 6.60 3.64 14.40
N GLY A 391 5.70 4.57 14.77
CA GLY A 391 5.75 5.97 14.35
C GLY A 391 7.11 6.63 14.68
N ASN A 392 7.62 6.41 15.89
CA ASN A 392 8.92 6.92 16.34
C ASN A 392 10.09 6.41 15.48
N ALA A 393 10.10 5.13 15.10
CA ALA A 393 11.15 4.59 14.23
C ALA A 393 11.18 5.32 12.87
N ARG A 394 10.01 5.68 12.32
CA ARG A 394 9.92 6.48 11.09
C ARG A 394 10.41 7.91 11.29
N ARG A 395 9.99 8.58 12.37
CA ARG A 395 10.46 9.94 12.72
C ARG A 395 11.98 9.99 12.84
N GLU A 396 12.58 8.98 13.48
CA GLU A 396 14.04 8.87 13.54
C GLU A 396 14.69 8.69 12.17
N ARG A 397 14.11 7.86 11.29
CA ARG A 397 14.60 7.71 9.90
C ARG A 397 14.55 9.05 9.16
N ARG A 398 13.43 9.78 9.23
CA ARG A 398 13.26 11.11 8.63
C ARG A 398 14.32 12.10 9.11
N ILE A 399 14.52 12.22 10.43
CA ILE A 399 15.51 13.13 11.00
C ILE A 399 16.93 12.77 10.53
N ARG A 400 17.27 11.47 10.48
CA ARG A 400 18.56 11.02 9.96
C ARG A 400 18.74 11.36 8.49
N ALA A 401 17.70 11.23 7.67
CA ALA A 401 17.73 11.61 6.25
C ALA A 401 18.00 13.12 6.07
N ILE A 402 17.27 13.96 6.81
CA ILE A 402 17.45 15.42 6.79
C ILE A 402 18.88 15.79 7.23
N ALA A 403 19.36 15.21 8.34
CA ALA A 403 20.71 15.48 8.85
C ALA A 403 21.82 15.05 7.86
N ARG A 404 21.64 13.90 7.18
CA ARG A 404 22.57 13.46 6.13
C ARG A 404 22.60 14.41 4.94
N ALA A 405 21.43 14.91 4.53
CA ALA A 405 21.33 15.89 3.46
C ALA A 405 22.01 17.22 3.82
N ALA A 406 21.93 17.63 5.09
CA ALA A 406 22.64 18.81 5.61
C ALA A 406 24.16 18.66 5.65
N ALA A 407 24.66 17.45 5.94
CA ALA A 407 26.08 17.17 6.16
C ALA A 407 26.88 16.85 4.87
N GLY A 408 26.21 16.46 3.78
CA GLY A 408 26.88 16.18 2.51
C GLY A 408 27.31 17.45 1.76
N GLU A 409 28.27 17.32 0.84
CA GLU A 409 28.38 18.29 -0.27
C GLU A 409 27.11 18.15 -1.11
N ALA A 410 26.10 18.96 -0.78
CA ALA A 410 24.78 18.85 -1.37
C ALA A 410 24.86 19.15 -2.88
N THR A 411 24.80 18.08 -3.67
CA THR A 411 24.60 18.18 -5.12
C THR A 411 23.17 18.67 -5.35
N ALA A 412 23.06 19.94 -5.72
CA ALA A 412 21.81 20.56 -6.11
C ALA A 412 21.36 20.02 -7.47
N PHE A 413 20.14 19.52 -7.53
CA PHE A 413 19.47 19.17 -8.76
C PHE A 413 18.30 20.15 -8.99
N PHE A 414 18.15 20.64 -10.21
CA PHE A 414 17.11 21.60 -10.58
C PHE A 414 16.23 20.98 -11.66
N GLU A 415 14.93 20.78 -11.38
CA GLU A 415 13.98 20.22 -12.37
C GLU A 415 13.93 21.05 -13.65
N THR A 416 14.08 22.37 -13.57
CA THR A 416 14.08 23.31 -14.71
C THR A 416 15.11 22.95 -15.78
N ASN A 417 16.23 22.33 -15.42
CA ASN A 417 17.30 22.01 -16.35
C ASN A 417 16.99 20.77 -17.22
N TYR A 418 15.92 20.04 -16.90
CA TYR A 418 15.63 18.74 -17.52
C TYR A 418 14.19 18.64 -18.06
N VAL A 419 13.47 19.76 -18.23
CA VAL A 419 12.07 19.75 -18.69
C VAL A 419 11.86 18.94 -19.98
N ASP A 420 12.86 18.98 -20.87
CA ASP A 420 12.86 18.28 -22.16
C ASP A 420 13.88 17.12 -22.23
N ASP A 421 14.52 16.75 -21.12
CA ASP A 421 15.58 15.73 -21.08
C ASP A 421 15.27 14.61 -20.07
N TYR A 422 14.44 13.67 -20.52
CA TYR A 422 14.00 12.52 -19.70
C TYR A 422 15.17 11.64 -19.24
N GLU A 423 16.13 11.33 -20.12
CA GLU A 423 17.23 10.44 -19.74
C GLU A 423 18.26 11.14 -18.84
N GLY A 424 18.64 12.37 -19.17
CA GLY A 424 19.55 13.17 -18.35
C GLY A 424 18.99 13.46 -16.97
N TYR A 425 17.67 13.61 -16.85
CA TYR A 425 16.99 13.71 -15.56
C TYR A 425 17.33 12.52 -14.64
N PHE A 426 17.15 11.28 -15.11
CA PHE A 426 17.38 10.09 -14.28
C PHE A 426 18.85 9.85 -13.98
N ASP A 427 19.74 10.24 -14.90
CA ASP A 427 21.18 10.21 -14.65
C ASP A 427 21.57 11.17 -13.52
N ALA A 428 21.04 12.39 -13.55
CA ALA A 428 21.40 13.45 -12.62
C ALA A 428 20.75 13.28 -11.24
N VAL A 429 19.49 12.83 -11.16
CA VAL A 429 18.77 12.72 -9.89
C VAL A 429 19.32 11.62 -8.97
N ARG A 430 20.00 10.62 -9.54
CA ARG A 430 20.60 9.51 -8.79
C ARG A 430 21.58 10.01 -7.73
N SER A 431 22.48 10.92 -8.11
CA SER A 431 23.52 11.48 -7.24
C SER A 431 23.07 12.73 -6.47
N ALA A 432 21.93 13.30 -6.82
CA ALA A 432 21.38 14.47 -6.14
C ALA A 432 21.11 14.18 -4.66
N VAL A 433 21.33 15.16 -3.80
CA VAL A 433 20.84 15.11 -2.40
C VAL A 433 19.57 15.95 -2.26
N VAL A 434 19.49 17.01 -3.07
CA VAL A 434 18.49 18.06 -2.96
C VAL A 434 17.91 18.33 -4.33
N VAL A 435 16.60 18.38 -4.42
CA VAL A 435 15.87 18.63 -5.65
C VAL A 435 15.07 19.92 -5.52
N ARG A 436 15.40 20.93 -6.32
CA ARG A 436 14.58 22.11 -6.48
C ARG A 436 13.46 21.81 -7.48
N VAL A 437 12.23 21.78 -6.97
CA VAL A 437 11.03 21.40 -7.71
C VAL A 437 10.30 22.61 -8.27
N ILE A 438 9.73 22.45 -9.46
CA ILE A 438 8.92 23.46 -10.18
C ILE A 438 7.41 23.17 -10.06
N PRO A 439 6.54 24.18 -10.13
CA PRO A 439 5.09 23.96 -10.00
C PRO A 439 4.46 23.23 -11.19
N GLU A 440 5.11 23.22 -12.35
CA GLU A 440 4.63 22.56 -13.55
C GLU A 440 4.69 21.03 -13.44
N MET A 441 3.95 20.35 -14.31
CA MET A 441 4.09 18.91 -14.50
C MET A 441 5.43 18.61 -15.17
N LEU A 442 6.09 17.53 -14.73
CA LEU A 442 7.33 17.04 -15.33
C LEU A 442 7.12 15.56 -15.68
N PHE A 443 7.34 15.21 -16.95
CA PHE A 443 7.15 13.87 -17.51
C PHE A 443 5.82 13.21 -17.13
N GLY A 444 4.74 14.00 -17.16
CA GLY A 444 3.38 13.55 -16.83
C GLY A 444 3.05 13.51 -15.34
N CYS A 445 4.01 13.72 -14.43
CA CYS A 445 3.76 13.70 -12.99
C CYS A 445 3.49 15.09 -12.41
N THR A 446 2.47 15.21 -11.55
CA THR A 446 2.24 16.43 -10.74
C THR A 446 3.31 16.57 -9.66
N VAL A 447 3.45 17.75 -9.07
CA VAL A 447 4.44 17.96 -8.00
C VAL A 447 4.24 16.97 -6.84
N ARG A 448 3.01 16.71 -6.40
CA ARG A 448 2.75 15.81 -5.28
C ARG A 448 3.16 14.38 -5.59
N GLN A 449 2.94 13.94 -6.84
CA GLN A 449 3.42 12.64 -7.33
C GLN A 449 4.96 12.58 -7.32
N ARG A 450 5.64 13.64 -7.76
CA ARG A 450 7.11 13.70 -7.72
C ARG A 450 7.67 13.74 -6.30
N LEU A 451 6.96 14.34 -5.35
CA LEU A 451 7.37 14.30 -3.94
C LEU A 451 7.43 12.87 -3.41
N TRP A 452 6.53 11.97 -3.82
CA TRP A 452 6.66 10.56 -3.46
C TRP A 452 7.96 9.96 -3.99
N PHE A 453 8.34 10.21 -5.26
CA PHE A 453 9.62 9.76 -5.82
C PHE A 453 10.81 10.19 -4.97
N TYR A 454 10.88 11.49 -4.65
CA TYR A 454 11.97 12.06 -3.88
C TYR A 454 11.99 11.51 -2.45
N ASP A 455 10.82 11.32 -1.85
CA ASP A 455 10.68 10.73 -0.52
C ASP A 455 11.22 9.30 -0.47
N ARG A 456 10.84 8.45 -1.45
CA ARG A 456 11.29 7.06 -1.56
C ARG A 456 12.80 6.96 -1.75
N LEU A 457 13.40 7.90 -2.48
CA LEU A 457 14.85 7.97 -2.68
C LEU A 457 15.63 8.67 -1.56
N GLY A 458 14.94 9.16 -0.52
CA GLY A 458 15.58 9.86 0.59
C GLY A 458 16.16 11.23 0.23
N LYS A 459 15.65 11.87 -0.84
CA LYS A 459 16.10 13.21 -1.28
C LYS A 459 15.41 14.28 -0.44
N GLN A 460 15.99 15.46 -0.31
CA GLN A 460 15.29 16.64 0.22
C GLN A 460 14.80 17.53 -0.92
N VAL A 461 13.76 18.33 -0.66
CA VAL A 461 13.14 19.16 -1.68
C VAL A 461 13.18 20.64 -1.31
N ASP A 462 13.30 21.48 -2.34
CA ASP A 462 13.10 22.92 -2.25
C ASP A 462 12.05 23.37 -3.27
N PHE A 463 11.08 24.18 -2.85
CA PHE A 463 9.99 24.63 -3.70
C PHE A 463 10.37 25.94 -4.41
N GLU A 464 10.52 25.90 -5.74
CA GLU A 464 10.92 27.08 -6.50
C GLU A 464 9.90 28.23 -6.39
N GLY A 465 10.32 29.33 -5.78
CA GLY A 465 9.46 30.49 -5.53
C GLY A 465 8.45 30.28 -4.39
N GLY A 466 8.63 29.24 -3.56
CA GLY A 466 7.81 28.95 -2.39
C GLY A 466 6.63 28.01 -2.68
N LEU A 467 6.17 27.32 -1.64
CA LEU A 467 5.10 26.31 -1.73
C LEU A 467 3.74 26.90 -2.17
N SER A 468 3.53 28.20 -1.96
CA SER A 468 2.31 28.92 -2.35
C SER A 468 2.04 28.95 -3.85
N ARG A 469 3.05 28.70 -4.68
CA ARG A 469 2.91 28.60 -6.15
C ARG A 469 2.33 27.26 -6.62
N PHE A 470 2.24 26.27 -5.73
CA PHE A 470 1.88 24.90 -6.08
C PHE A 470 0.39 24.67 -5.78
N GLY A 471 -0.39 24.28 -6.79
CA GLY A 471 -1.84 24.09 -6.65
C GLY A 471 -2.25 23.03 -5.61
N GLU A 472 -1.36 22.10 -5.29
CA GLU A 472 -1.55 21.00 -4.34
C GLU A 472 -1.02 21.31 -2.92
N GLU A 473 -0.68 22.57 -2.63
CA GLU A 473 -0.06 23.04 -1.37
C GLU A 473 -0.69 22.43 -0.11
N ALA A 474 -2.02 22.48 0.03
CA ALA A 474 -2.70 21.96 1.21
C ALA A 474 -2.49 20.45 1.41
N SER A 475 -2.52 19.66 0.32
CA SER A 475 -2.33 18.21 0.40
C SER A 475 -0.87 17.86 0.71
N ILE A 476 0.08 18.61 0.14
CA ILE A 476 1.51 18.46 0.44
C ILE A 476 1.79 18.70 1.93
N ILE A 477 1.23 19.77 2.51
CA ILE A 477 1.35 20.07 3.95
C ILE A 477 0.68 18.97 4.78
N ALA A 478 -0.53 18.55 4.41
CA ALA A 478 -1.24 17.49 5.14
C ALA A 478 -0.45 16.18 5.18
N HIS A 479 0.13 15.74 4.06
CA HIS A 479 0.97 14.53 4.03
C HIS A 479 2.26 14.66 4.84
N SER A 480 2.87 15.84 4.87
CA SER A 480 4.06 16.08 5.69
C SER A 480 3.77 16.04 7.19
N LEU A 481 2.66 16.67 7.61
CA LEU A 481 2.18 16.68 9.00
C LEU A 481 1.63 15.32 9.44
N ALA A 482 1.11 14.53 8.50
CA ALA A 482 0.69 13.15 8.73
C ALA A 482 1.85 12.17 8.91
N GLY A 483 3.09 12.56 8.57
CA GLY A 483 4.21 11.64 8.53
C GLY A 483 4.13 10.60 7.39
N ASN A 484 3.36 10.88 6.33
CA ASN A 484 3.27 10.00 5.15
C ASN A 484 4.53 10.09 4.29
N TYR A 485 5.17 11.26 4.24
CA TYR A 485 6.52 11.39 3.70
C TYR A 485 7.52 10.89 4.75
N HIS A 486 8.21 9.79 4.42
CA HIS A 486 9.11 9.07 5.32
C HIS A 486 10.49 9.72 5.47
N SER A 487 10.89 10.56 4.52
CA SER A 487 12.19 11.22 4.48
C SER A 487 12.11 12.73 4.23
N LEU A 488 11.07 13.23 3.53
CA LEU A 488 10.94 14.66 3.24
C LEU A 488 10.66 15.51 4.48
N GLY A 489 11.43 16.59 4.65
CA GLY A 489 11.10 17.70 5.54
C GLY A 489 10.41 18.84 4.79
N ILE A 490 9.33 19.38 5.35
CA ILE A 490 8.78 20.69 4.95
C ILE A 490 9.09 21.67 6.07
N ASP A 491 9.52 22.87 5.71
CA ASP A 491 9.83 23.95 6.64
C ASP A 491 8.55 24.48 7.30
N ASP A 492 8.56 24.64 8.63
CA ASP A 492 7.46 25.21 9.41
C ASP A 492 7.06 26.59 8.88
N ALA A 493 8.00 27.38 8.35
CA ALA A 493 7.71 28.68 7.77
C ALA A 493 6.70 28.60 6.61
N LEU A 494 6.75 27.53 5.80
CA LEU A 494 5.81 27.30 4.70
C LEU A 494 4.42 26.92 5.23
N ILE A 495 4.37 26.17 6.34
CA ILE A 495 3.12 25.79 7.01
C ILE A 495 2.43 27.03 7.59
N TRP A 496 3.19 27.90 8.25
CA TRP A 496 2.65 29.14 8.79
C TRP A 496 2.22 30.14 7.73
N ASP A 497 2.96 30.26 6.62
CA ASP A 497 2.55 31.07 5.48
C ASP A 497 1.21 30.58 4.89
N PHE A 498 1.02 29.26 4.80
CA PHE A 498 -0.27 28.67 4.41
C PHE A 498 -1.40 29.06 5.35
N VAL A 499 -1.22 28.90 6.67
CA VAL A 499 -2.23 29.25 7.69
C VAL A 499 -2.63 30.72 7.59
N ARG A 500 -1.67 31.63 7.41
CA ARG A 500 -1.93 33.07 7.25
C ARG A 500 -2.72 33.40 5.99
N ARG A 501 -2.37 32.77 4.87
CA ARG A 501 -3.03 33.02 3.58
C ARG A 501 -4.40 32.35 3.48
N ARG A 502 -4.62 31.26 4.22
CA ARG A 502 -5.84 30.44 4.15
C ARG A 502 -6.38 30.08 5.54
N PRO A 503 -6.77 31.08 6.37
CA PRO A 503 -7.26 30.81 7.73
C PRO A 503 -8.54 29.96 7.76
N ASP A 504 -9.43 30.12 6.78
CA ASP A 504 -10.71 29.38 6.71
C ASP A 504 -10.59 27.97 6.10
N HIS A 505 -9.39 27.57 5.67
CA HIS A 505 -9.20 26.24 5.11
C HIS A 505 -9.24 25.17 6.21
N HIS A 506 -9.92 24.07 5.96
CA HIS A 506 -10.10 22.98 6.93
C HIS A 506 -8.78 22.48 7.57
N LEU A 507 -7.72 22.34 6.77
CA LEU A 507 -6.37 21.99 7.26
C LEU A 507 -5.81 23.00 8.26
N SER A 508 -6.07 24.31 8.07
CA SER A 508 -5.63 25.35 9.01
C SER A 508 -6.30 25.15 10.37
N GLY A 509 -7.57 24.74 10.40
CA GLY A 509 -8.26 24.34 11.63
C GLY A 509 -7.55 23.20 12.36
N PHE A 510 -7.18 22.12 11.65
CA PHE A 510 -6.41 21.00 12.24
C PHE A 510 -5.06 21.46 12.81
N ILE A 511 -4.35 22.33 12.07
CA ILE A 511 -3.05 22.88 12.50
C ILE A 511 -3.21 23.70 13.78
N LEU A 512 -4.19 24.61 13.81
CA LEU A 512 -4.44 25.49 14.96
C LEU A 512 -4.92 24.71 16.20
N ASP A 513 -5.76 23.71 16.01
CA ASP A 513 -6.19 22.79 17.08
C ASP A 513 -4.97 22.01 17.63
N ALA A 514 -4.12 21.47 16.76
CA ALA A 514 -2.92 20.74 17.20
C ALA A 514 -1.95 21.62 17.99
N VAL A 515 -1.81 22.89 17.63
CA VAL A 515 -0.93 23.84 18.32
C VAL A 515 -1.45 24.21 19.71
N GLN A 516 -2.77 24.30 19.87
CA GLN A 516 -3.39 24.53 21.19
C GLN A 516 -3.07 23.41 22.19
N LEU A 517 -2.80 22.19 21.71
CA LEU A 517 -2.32 21.08 22.55
C LEU A 517 -0.92 21.32 23.14
N ALA A 518 -0.17 22.36 22.75
CA ALA A 518 1.06 22.73 23.46
C ALA A 518 0.81 23.06 24.95
N ARG A 519 -0.41 23.50 25.28
CA ARG A 519 -0.86 23.82 26.65
C ARG A 519 -1.85 22.80 27.21
N TRP A 520 -1.81 21.56 26.72
CA TRP A 520 -2.77 20.52 27.09
C TRP A 520 -2.90 20.28 28.60
N MET A 521 -1.86 20.52 29.39
CA MET A 521 -1.91 20.41 30.86
C MET A 521 -2.82 21.47 31.54
N ASP A 522 -3.14 22.56 30.86
CA ASP A 522 -4.03 23.61 31.33
C ASP A 522 -5.52 23.32 31.02
N LEU A 523 -5.80 22.28 30.22
CA LEU A 523 -7.16 21.95 29.77
C LEU A 523 -7.97 21.23 30.86
N PRO A 524 -9.28 21.48 30.95
CA PRO A 524 -10.15 20.73 31.85
C PRO A 524 -10.22 19.25 31.43
N ILE A 525 -10.32 18.37 32.42
CA ILE A 525 -10.55 16.93 32.21
C ILE A 525 -12.02 16.62 32.45
N GLU A 526 -12.72 16.13 31.44
CA GLU A 526 -14.08 15.62 31.54
C GLU A 526 -14.09 14.10 31.62
N VAL A 527 -14.85 13.55 32.58
CA VAL A 527 -14.94 12.10 32.80
C VAL A 527 -15.98 11.50 31.84
N VAL A 528 -15.62 11.47 30.56
CA VAL A 528 -16.34 10.78 29.48
C VAL A 528 -15.41 9.77 28.81
N GLY A 529 -15.95 8.68 28.27
CA GLY A 529 -15.16 7.62 27.65
C GLY A 529 -14.64 7.99 26.26
N GLY A 530 -13.49 7.44 25.87
CA GLY A 530 -12.90 7.62 24.55
C GLY A 530 -12.07 8.90 24.41
N PHE A 531 -11.75 9.27 23.17
CA PHE A 531 -10.94 10.46 22.87
C PHE A 531 -11.82 11.65 22.47
N PRO A 532 -11.53 12.87 22.94
CA PRO A 532 -12.28 14.06 22.56
C PRO A 532 -11.96 14.43 21.11
N ARG A 533 -12.95 15.03 20.45
CA ARG A 533 -12.83 15.60 19.11
C ARG A 533 -13.12 17.09 19.16
N TRP A 534 -12.21 17.88 18.61
CA TRP A 534 -12.33 19.34 18.59
C TRP A 534 -13.01 19.83 17.31
N ASN A 535 -13.23 21.14 17.20
CA ASN A 535 -14.08 21.74 16.17
C ASN A 535 -13.58 21.47 14.73
N SER A 536 -12.27 21.38 14.52
CA SER A 536 -11.73 20.98 13.21
C SER A 536 -12.05 19.53 12.83
N GLY A 537 -12.38 18.69 13.81
CA GLY A 537 -12.45 17.24 13.65
C GLY A 537 -11.18 16.52 14.15
N LEU A 538 -10.18 17.25 14.65
CA LEU A 538 -9.00 16.68 15.32
C LEU A 538 -9.44 15.84 16.53
N GLU A 539 -9.18 14.54 16.49
CA GLU A 539 -9.32 13.66 17.64
C GLU A 539 -7.98 13.58 18.38
N VAL A 540 -7.99 13.77 19.70
CA VAL A 540 -6.78 13.79 20.53
C VAL A 540 -6.32 12.36 20.82
N SER A 541 -5.88 11.65 19.78
CA SER A 541 -5.53 10.22 19.83
C SER A 541 -4.41 9.86 18.85
N PHE A 542 -4.03 8.58 18.85
CA PHE A 542 -3.06 7.99 17.91
C PHE A 542 -3.39 8.24 16.44
N LYS A 543 -4.65 8.58 16.09
CA LYS A 543 -5.05 8.87 14.71
C LYS A 543 -4.32 10.07 14.10
N PHE A 544 -3.92 11.04 14.92
CA PHE A 544 -3.28 12.29 14.48
C PHE A 544 -1.93 12.51 15.17
N GLU A 545 -1.25 11.44 15.59
CA GLU A 545 -0.06 11.51 16.44
C GLU A 545 1.04 12.42 15.87
N ASP A 546 1.37 12.31 14.59
CA ASP A 546 2.42 13.12 13.95
C ASP A 546 2.07 14.62 13.96
N LEU A 547 0.82 14.97 13.65
CA LEU A 547 0.32 16.34 13.73
C LEU A 547 0.33 16.87 15.17
N ILE A 548 -0.12 16.08 16.14
CA ILE A 548 -0.16 16.46 17.56
C ILE A 548 1.26 16.69 18.08
N MET A 549 2.21 15.80 17.79
CA MET A 549 3.61 15.94 18.22
C MET A 549 4.27 17.17 17.60
N TRP A 550 3.98 17.46 16.33
CA TRP A 550 4.42 18.70 15.68
C TRP A 550 3.81 19.93 16.37
N GLY A 551 2.49 19.95 16.56
CA GLY A 551 1.77 21.08 17.19
C GLY A 551 2.25 21.40 18.60
N MET A 552 2.58 20.38 19.40
CA MET A 552 3.14 20.54 20.76
C MET A 552 4.51 21.24 20.80
N THR A 553 5.26 21.24 19.70
CA THR A 553 6.69 21.59 19.73
C THR A 553 7.12 22.59 18.66
N CYS A 554 6.27 22.89 17.69
CA CYS A 554 6.52 23.91 16.68
C CYS A 554 6.69 25.30 17.30
N ALA A 555 7.51 26.14 16.66
CA ALA A 555 7.63 27.54 17.04
C ALA A 555 6.45 28.33 16.46
N VAL A 556 5.49 28.70 17.31
CA VAL A 556 4.30 29.45 16.90
C VAL A 556 4.64 30.93 16.70
N PRO A 557 4.38 31.52 15.52
CA PRO A 557 4.54 32.94 15.31
C PRO A 557 3.65 33.77 16.24
N ALA A 558 4.14 34.92 16.69
CA ALA A 558 3.42 35.78 17.64
C ALA A 558 2.02 36.19 17.13
N ASP A 559 1.91 36.51 15.84
CA ASP A 559 0.64 36.90 15.22
C ASP A 559 -0.41 35.79 15.24
N ILE A 560 0.02 34.52 15.14
CA ILE A 560 -0.85 33.36 15.27
C ILE A 560 -1.15 33.11 16.75
N ALA A 561 -0.15 33.16 17.62
CA ALA A 561 -0.31 32.93 19.05
C ALA A 561 -1.34 33.88 19.69
N ASP A 562 -1.36 35.15 19.28
CA ASP A 562 -2.33 36.16 19.74
C ASP A 562 -3.77 35.86 19.28
N SER A 563 -3.93 35.08 18.20
CA SER A 563 -5.23 34.67 17.65
C SER A 563 -5.78 33.36 18.20
N LEU A 564 -4.95 32.57 18.90
CA LEU A 564 -5.38 31.34 19.54
C LEU A 564 -6.22 31.68 20.77
N ASP A 565 -7.47 31.23 20.81
CA ASP A 565 -8.32 31.33 22.00
C ASP A 565 -8.12 30.08 22.87
N PRO A 566 -7.37 30.15 23.98
CA PRO A 566 -6.99 28.98 24.75
C PRO A 566 -8.14 28.29 25.51
N ARG A 567 -9.40 28.78 25.40
CA ARG A 567 -10.52 28.30 26.25
C ARG A 567 -11.85 28.08 25.53
N ARG A 568 -11.91 28.17 24.20
CA ARG A 568 -13.14 27.82 23.48
C ARG A 568 -13.27 26.30 23.37
N ASP A 569 -14.20 25.74 24.14
CA ASP A 569 -14.81 24.42 23.95
C ASP A 569 -13.85 23.20 23.89
N HIS A 570 -12.61 23.33 24.36
CA HIS A 570 -11.64 22.23 24.42
C HIS A 570 -11.55 21.62 25.81
N PHE A 571 -11.60 20.28 25.84
CA PHE A 571 -11.41 19.46 27.03
C PHE A 571 -10.60 18.22 26.68
N LEU A 572 -10.06 17.57 27.72
CA LEU A 572 -9.45 16.25 27.64
C LEU A 572 -10.33 15.21 28.32
N THR A 573 -10.27 13.98 27.84
CA THR A 573 -10.74 12.81 28.59
C THR A 573 -9.56 12.18 29.33
N PRO A 574 -9.80 11.26 30.29
CA PRO A 574 -8.72 10.49 30.91
C PRO A 574 -7.83 9.77 29.88
N ASP A 575 -8.44 9.15 28.85
CA ASP A 575 -7.72 8.44 27.79
C ASP A 575 -6.80 9.39 26.99
N ALA A 576 -7.31 10.58 26.66
CA ALA A 576 -6.52 11.59 25.97
C ALA A 576 -5.39 12.14 26.84
N PHE A 577 -5.65 12.38 28.13
CA PHE A 577 -4.63 12.84 29.06
C PHE A 577 -3.49 11.82 29.21
N GLU A 578 -3.81 10.53 29.36
CA GLU A 578 -2.83 9.45 29.40
C GLU A 578 -2.03 9.37 28.08
N TYR A 579 -2.73 9.44 26.95
CA TYR A 579 -2.11 9.44 25.63
C TYR A 579 -1.11 10.58 25.45
N LEU A 580 -1.53 11.83 25.73
CA LEU A 580 -0.68 13.00 25.61
C LEU A 580 0.52 12.94 26.56
N SER A 581 0.31 12.48 27.80
CA SER A 581 1.37 12.27 28.79
C SER A 581 2.46 11.34 28.26
N ARG A 582 2.07 10.28 27.55
CA ARG A 582 3.00 9.30 26.95
C ARG A 582 3.84 9.89 25.82
N ILE A 583 3.21 10.65 24.91
CA ILE A 583 3.89 11.15 23.71
C ILE A 583 4.62 12.48 23.92
N HIS A 584 4.27 13.26 24.95
CA HIS A 584 4.81 14.61 25.17
C HIS A 584 6.35 14.63 25.26
N LEU A 585 6.95 13.76 26.08
CA LEU A 585 8.41 13.68 26.21
C LEU A 585 9.09 13.25 24.91
N GLN A 586 8.42 12.39 24.14
CA GLN A 586 8.90 11.95 22.84
C GLN A 586 8.87 13.12 21.85
N ALA A 587 7.78 13.89 21.83
CA ALA A 587 7.62 15.07 20.98
C ALA A 587 8.76 16.06 21.22
N VAL A 588 9.04 16.40 22.49
CA VAL A 588 10.14 17.29 22.87
C VAL A 588 11.50 16.74 22.43
N SER A 589 11.75 15.44 22.62
CA SER A 589 13.00 14.79 22.20
C SER A 589 13.20 14.83 20.69
N PHE A 590 12.16 14.48 19.93
CA PHE A 590 12.19 14.50 18.46
C PHE A 590 12.33 15.90 17.90
N SER A 591 11.58 16.86 18.43
CA SER A 591 11.67 18.27 18.03
C SER A 591 13.09 18.82 18.20
N ARG A 592 13.75 18.55 19.33
CA ARG A 592 15.16 18.97 19.55
C ARG A 592 16.10 18.38 18.50
N LYS A 593 15.97 17.10 18.17
CA LYS A 593 16.79 16.43 17.14
C LYS A 593 16.47 16.97 15.74
N ALA A 594 15.20 17.19 15.43
CA ALA A 594 14.74 17.71 14.15
C ALA A 594 15.19 19.16 13.93
N HIS A 595 15.04 20.04 14.92
CA HIS A 595 15.52 21.42 14.84
C HIS A 595 17.02 21.51 14.61
N ALA A 596 17.83 20.65 15.24
CA ALA A 596 19.25 20.58 14.96
C ALA A 596 19.51 20.23 13.48
N ALA A 597 18.88 19.16 12.99
CA ALA A 597 19.02 18.72 11.60
C ALA A 597 18.52 19.75 10.57
N ILE A 598 17.37 20.39 10.83
CA ILE A 598 16.76 21.40 9.94
C ILE A 598 17.58 22.68 9.93
N ARG A 599 18.11 23.13 11.07
CA ARG A 599 18.96 24.32 11.14
C ARG A 599 20.24 24.12 10.31
N ASP A 600 20.90 22.98 10.47
CA ASP A 600 22.07 22.63 9.69
C ASP A 600 21.73 22.60 8.19
N TRP A 601 20.56 22.04 7.85
CA TRP A 601 20.04 22.00 6.50
C TRP A 601 19.77 23.40 5.91
N GLN A 602 19.12 24.31 6.65
CA GLN A 602 18.85 25.68 6.21
C GLN A 602 20.16 26.45 5.92
N ILE A 603 21.19 26.30 6.76
CA ILE A 603 22.51 26.89 6.54
C ILE A 603 23.13 26.36 5.24
N THR A 604 23.03 25.05 4.99
CA THR A 604 23.50 24.44 3.74
C THR A 604 22.73 24.97 2.53
N LYS A 605 21.41 25.11 2.62
CA LYS A 605 20.55 25.63 1.56
C LYS A 605 20.92 27.07 1.16
N GLU A 606 21.13 27.96 2.13
CA GLU A 606 21.54 29.35 1.88
C GLU A 606 22.87 29.44 1.11
N ARG A 607 23.81 28.51 1.36
CA ARG A 607 25.08 28.41 0.62
C ARG A 607 24.86 27.98 -0.83
N MET A 608 23.91 27.08 -1.08
CA MET A 608 23.58 26.58 -2.42
C MET A 608 22.87 27.64 -3.28
N THR A 609 22.11 28.56 -2.68
CA THR A 609 21.45 29.66 -3.40
C THR A 609 22.39 30.82 -3.76
N CYS A 610 23.62 30.84 -3.22
CA CYS A 610 24.63 31.87 -3.49
C CYS A 610 25.62 31.51 -4.61
N VAL A 611 25.45 30.34 -5.25
CA VAL A 611 26.21 29.83 -6.40
C VAL A 611 25.29 29.77 -7.60
#